data_AF-V2WLL6-F1
#
_entry.id   AF-V2WLL6-F1
#
_cell.length_a   1.000
_cell.length_b   1.000
_cell.length_c   1.000
_cell.angle_alpha   90.00
_cell.angle_beta   90.00
_cell.angle_gamma   90.00
#
_symmetry.space_group_name_H-M   'P 1'
#
loop_
_entity.id
_entity.type
_entity.pdbx_description
1 polymer ?
#
loop_
_entity_poly.entity_id
_entity_poly.type
_entity_poly.pdbx_seq_one_letter_code
_entity_poly.pdbx_strand_id
1 'polypeptide(L)'
;MSNQPIEEPTMTTPSGSGATLKEGKPDPEEQFITRMATSVIGTMNTKKKDRTKVAVPEYFEGDHKDTQHFMLDVELYLWMNKMKYNTNKKKIFLLSYVRGKVLRWKTGELLKLFSDKGEDDKYENKKPKKEESWSNFKKHLNYLATSQCHWGCSIED
;
A
#
# COMPACT_ATOMS: atom_id res chain seq x y z
N MET A 1 -47.56 -19.65 -63.15
CA MET A 1 -47.13 -18.24 -63.09
C MET A 1 -48.13 -17.49 -62.25
N SER A 2 -47.76 -17.13 -61.02
CA SER A 2 -48.33 -16.02 -60.27
C SER A 2 -47.38 -15.67 -59.12
N ASN A 3 -47.22 -14.37 -58.88
CA ASN A 3 -46.09 -13.71 -58.19
C ASN A 3 -46.22 -13.70 -56.65
N GLN A 4 -45.07 -13.54 -55.96
CA GLN A 4 -44.93 -13.21 -54.53
C GLN A 4 -45.47 -11.80 -54.19
N PRO A 5 -45.60 -11.46 -52.88
CA PRO A 5 -44.54 -10.66 -52.20
C PRO A 5 -44.27 -11.11 -50.74
N ILE A 6 -43.01 -11.35 -50.33
CA ILE A 6 -42.07 -10.47 -49.60
C ILE A 6 -42.67 -9.88 -48.29
N GLU A 7 -42.26 -10.43 -47.14
CA GLU A 7 -42.53 -9.89 -45.81
C GLU A 7 -41.35 -8.99 -45.35
N GLU A 8 -41.67 -7.73 -45.01
CA GLU A 8 -40.76 -6.76 -44.37
C GLU A 8 -40.62 -7.01 -42.85
N PRO A 9 -39.45 -6.72 -42.25
CA PRO A 9 -39.24 -6.82 -40.82
C PRO A 9 -39.87 -5.63 -40.06
N THR A 10 -40.66 -5.97 -39.05
CA THR A 10 -41.33 -5.06 -38.11
C THR A 10 -40.33 -4.18 -37.35
N MET A 11 -40.45 -2.86 -37.52
CA MET A 11 -39.73 -1.86 -36.74
C MET A 11 -40.46 -1.62 -35.40
N THR A 12 -39.83 -2.00 -34.28
CA THR A 12 -40.22 -1.54 -32.94
C THR A 12 -39.09 -0.71 -32.35
N THR A 13 -39.34 0.60 -32.25
CA THR A 13 -38.53 1.58 -31.53
C THR A 13 -38.55 1.29 -30.02
N PRO A 14 -37.40 1.27 -29.32
CA PRO A 14 -37.36 1.58 -27.90
C PRO A 14 -37.03 3.06 -27.70
N SER A 15 -37.94 3.71 -27.00
CA SER A 15 -37.88 5.06 -26.46
C SER A 15 -36.58 5.32 -25.69
N GLY A 16 -35.98 6.50 -25.90
CA GLY A 16 -34.86 6.99 -25.13
C GLY A 16 -35.25 7.17 -23.66
N SER A 17 -34.42 6.66 -22.76
CA SER A 17 -34.44 7.00 -21.34
C SER A 17 -33.02 7.36 -20.94
N GLY A 18 -32.85 8.59 -20.45
CA GLY A 18 -31.55 9.20 -20.16
C GLY A 18 -30.73 8.34 -19.21
N ALA A 19 -29.50 8.03 -19.63
CA ALA A 19 -28.48 7.52 -18.75
C ALA A 19 -28.21 8.59 -17.68
N THR A 20 -28.86 8.43 -16.54
CA THR A 20 -28.53 9.14 -15.32
C THR A 20 -27.16 8.59 -14.92
N LEU A 21 -26.09 9.36 -15.18
CA LEU A 21 -24.78 9.13 -14.59
C LEU A 21 -24.97 9.25 -13.06
N LYS A 22 -25.25 8.11 -12.42
CA LYS A 22 -25.09 8.00 -10.98
C LYS A 22 -23.60 8.00 -10.74
N GLU A 23 -23.09 9.16 -10.33
CA GLU A 23 -21.77 9.32 -9.76
C GLU A 23 -21.73 8.52 -8.45
N GLY A 24 -21.53 7.21 -8.60
CA GLY A 24 -21.20 6.31 -7.53
C GLY A 24 -19.82 6.67 -7.04
N LYS A 25 -19.69 6.80 -5.72
CA LYS A 25 -18.39 6.95 -5.07
C LYS A 25 -17.46 5.87 -5.63
N PRO A 26 -16.31 6.23 -6.23
CA PRO A 26 -15.52 5.26 -6.95
C PRO A 26 -15.11 4.14 -5.99
N ASP A 27 -15.22 2.91 -6.46
CA ASP A 27 -14.87 1.72 -5.68
C ASP A 27 -13.42 1.86 -5.17
N PRO A 28 -13.10 1.45 -3.93
CA PRO A 28 -11.74 1.58 -3.40
C PRO A 28 -10.67 0.95 -4.31
N GLU A 29 -11.00 -0.12 -5.04
CA GLU A 29 -10.08 -0.73 -6.01
C GLU A 29 -9.91 0.14 -7.25
N GLU A 30 -10.98 0.75 -7.77
CA GLU A 30 -10.93 1.68 -8.90
C GLU A 30 -10.16 2.97 -8.58
N GLN A 31 -10.35 3.53 -7.37
CA GLN A 31 -9.56 4.67 -6.89
C GLN A 31 -8.08 4.31 -6.80
N PHE A 32 -7.78 3.10 -6.31
CA PHE A 32 -6.43 2.59 -6.21
C PHE A 32 -5.78 2.41 -7.59
N ILE A 33 -6.45 1.74 -8.53
CA ILE A 33 -5.97 1.55 -9.90
C ILE A 33 -5.73 2.90 -10.58
N THR A 34 -6.63 3.87 -10.39
CA THR A 34 -6.52 5.22 -10.95
C THR A 34 -5.31 5.97 -10.38
N ARG A 35 -5.10 5.91 -9.06
CA ARG A 35 -3.92 6.51 -8.40
C ARG A 35 -2.63 5.85 -8.87
N MET A 36 -2.60 4.53 -9.00
CA MET A 36 -1.46 3.77 -9.52
C MET A 36 -1.15 4.15 -10.98
N ALA A 37 -2.16 4.16 -11.86
CA ALA A 37 -2.01 4.53 -13.26
C ALA A 37 -1.49 5.96 -13.43
N THR A 38 -2.01 6.91 -12.65
CA THR A 38 -1.59 8.31 -12.68
C THR A 38 -0.15 8.48 -12.15
N SER A 39 0.21 7.74 -11.11
CA SER A 39 1.57 7.70 -10.55
C SER A 39 2.60 7.16 -11.56
N VAL A 40 2.21 6.16 -12.38
CA VAL A 40 3.09 5.61 -13.42
C VAL A 40 3.19 6.55 -14.64
N ILE A 41 2.07 7.09 -15.13
CA ILE A 41 2.03 7.90 -16.37
C ILE A 41 2.75 9.26 -16.21
N GLY A 42 2.73 9.86 -15.02
CA GLY A 42 3.44 11.12 -14.76
C GLY A 42 4.98 11.04 -14.91
N THR A 43 5.55 9.84 -15.04
CA THR A 43 7.01 9.60 -14.98
C THR A 43 7.67 9.36 -16.33
N MET A 44 6.90 9.09 -17.38
CA MET A 44 7.44 8.63 -18.67
C MET A 44 8.04 9.76 -19.53
N ASN A 45 7.74 11.02 -19.21
CA ASN A 45 7.99 12.16 -20.12
C ASN A 45 9.21 13.04 -19.80
N THR A 46 10.27 12.52 -19.16
CA THR A 46 11.54 13.28 -19.03
C THR A 46 12.77 12.39 -19.03
N LYS A 47 13.57 12.47 -20.10
CA LYS A 47 14.98 12.06 -20.09
C LYS A 47 15.76 12.97 -19.13
N LYS A 48 16.19 12.47 -17.96
CA LYS A 48 17.34 12.95 -17.16
C LYS A 48 17.66 11.98 -16.02
N LYS A 49 18.96 11.69 -15.87
CA LYS A 49 19.60 10.77 -14.91
C LYS A 49 18.99 10.76 -13.49
N ASP A 50 18.81 9.55 -12.97
CA ASP A 50 18.91 9.15 -11.56
C ASP A 50 18.07 9.94 -10.54
N ARG A 51 16.81 10.22 -10.86
CA ARG A 51 15.81 10.63 -9.87
C ARG A 51 14.59 9.75 -10.02
N THR A 52 14.40 8.84 -9.09
CA THR A 52 13.19 8.03 -8.97
C THR A 52 12.02 8.98 -8.71
N LYS A 53 11.13 9.18 -9.68
CA LYS A 53 9.95 10.06 -9.58
C LYS A 53 8.71 9.30 -9.08
N VAL A 54 8.89 8.42 -8.10
CA VAL A 54 7.76 7.69 -7.51
C VAL A 54 7.27 8.48 -6.32
N ALA A 55 5.96 8.62 -6.20
CA ALA A 55 5.34 9.26 -5.04
C ALA A 55 5.82 8.56 -3.76
N VAL A 56 6.21 9.35 -2.76
CA VAL A 56 6.56 8.81 -1.44
C VAL A 56 5.28 8.33 -0.74
N PRO A 57 5.36 7.28 0.11
CA PRO A 57 4.22 6.84 0.89
C PRO A 57 3.68 7.95 1.80
N GLU A 58 2.39 7.93 2.06
CA GLU A 58 1.78 8.76 3.11
C GLU A 58 2.15 8.23 4.50
N TYR A 59 2.02 9.08 5.53
CA TYR A 59 2.25 8.66 6.90
C TYR A 59 1.16 7.70 7.37
N PHE A 60 1.56 6.65 8.08
CA PHE A 60 0.65 5.65 8.63
C PHE A 60 0.32 5.95 10.08
N GLU A 61 -0.95 6.16 10.41
CA GLU A 61 -1.38 6.51 11.78
C GLU A 61 -1.77 5.30 12.65
N GLY A 62 -1.81 4.10 12.07
CA GLY A 62 -2.17 2.88 12.80
C GLY A 62 -3.63 2.44 12.65
N ASP A 63 -4.33 2.82 11.57
CA ASP A 63 -5.66 2.26 11.24
C ASP A 63 -5.54 1.05 10.30
N HIS A 64 -6.29 -0.01 10.59
CA HIS A 64 -6.33 -1.25 9.82
C HIS A 64 -6.80 -1.04 8.37
N LYS A 65 -7.78 -0.16 8.13
CA LYS A 65 -8.31 0.12 6.77
C LYS A 65 -7.23 0.66 5.85
N ASP A 66 -6.32 1.46 6.40
CA ASP A 66 -5.25 2.11 5.67
C ASP A 66 -3.99 1.24 5.60
N THR A 67 -3.92 0.15 6.37
CA THR A 67 -2.70 -0.67 6.48
C THR A 67 -2.34 -1.34 5.16
N GLN A 68 -3.32 -1.87 4.42
CA GLN A 68 -3.07 -2.49 3.11
C GLN A 68 -2.54 -1.48 2.10
N HIS A 69 -3.22 -0.33 1.98
CA HIS A 69 -2.82 0.77 1.09
C HIS A 69 -1.41 1.27 1.41
N PHE A 70 -1.14 1.52 2.69
CA PHE A 70 0.18 1.95 3.16
C PHE A 70 1.28 0.94 2.81
N MET A 71 1.03 -0.35 3.00
CA MET A 71 2.01 -1.39 2.67
C MET A 71 2.29 -1.46 1.17
N LEU A 72 1.28 -1.30 0.32
CA LEU A 72 1.44 -1.27 -1.14
C LEU A 72 2.27 -0.07 -1.59
N ASP A 73 2.00 1.13 -1.06
CA ASP A 73 2.77 2.34 -1.37
C ASP A 73 4.26 2.19 -0.97
N VAL A 74 4.52 1.62 0.19
CA VAL A 74 5.88 1.34 0.66
C VAL A 74 6.58 0.31 -0.25
N GLU A 75 5.90 -0.77 -0.62
CA GLU A 75 6.47 -1.79 -1.50
C GLU A 75 6.76 -1.25 -2.89
N LEU A 76 5.85 -0.46 -3.47
CA LEU A 76 6.06 0.20 -4.76
C LEU A 76 7.31 1.08 -4.71
N TYR A 77 7.42 1.93 -3.68
CA TYR A 77 8.57 2.81 -3.52
C TYR A 77 9.88 2.02 -3.39
N LEU A 78 9.92 0.99 -2.55
CA LEU A 78 11.11 0.16 -2.36
C LEU A 78 11.47 -0.64 -3.61
N TRP A 79 10.47 -1.11 -4.38
CA TRP A 79 10.67 -1.86 -5.62
C TRP A 79 11.28 -0.98 -6.72
N MET A 80 10.88 0.27 -6.78
CA MET A 80 11.43 1.26 -7.72
C MET A 80 12.81 1.79 -7.28
N ASN A 81 13.21 1.56 -6.02
CA ASN A 81 14.48 1.99 -5.44
C ASN A 81 15.36 0.83 -4.95
N LYS A 82 15.20 -0.38 -5.51
CA LYS A 82 15.84 -1.63 -5.00
C LYS A 82 17.32 -1.52 -4.66
N MET A 83 18.11 -0.86 -5.52
CA MET A 83 19.57 -0.75 -5.35
C MET A 83 19.97 0.09 -4.12
N LYS A 84 19.06 0.91 -3.58
CA LYS A 84 19.34 1.85 -2.48
C LYS A 84 19.04 1.26 -1.10
N TYR A 85 18.26 0.17 -1.01
CA TYR A 85 17.71 -0.34 0.25
C TYR A 85 18.06 -1.82 0.51
N ASN A 86 19.00 -2.05 1.43
CA ASN A 86 19.18 -3.36 2.09
C ASN A 86 18.09 -3.59 3.15
N THR A 87 18.04 -4.78 3.76
CA THR A 87 16.99 -5.16 4.73
C THR A 87 16.79 -4.12 5.85
N ASN A 88 17.86 -3.66 6.50
CA ASN A 88 17.74 -2.67 7.57
C ASN A 88 17.31 -1.30 7.06
N LYS A 89 17.80 -0.87 5.90
CA LYS A 89 17.33 0.36 5.27
C LYS A 89 15.84 0.27 4.93
N LYS A 90 15.31 -0.89 4.50
CA LYS A 90 13.86 -1.08 4.27
C LYS A 90 13.07 -0.94 5.57
N LYS A 91 13.54 -1.54 6.66
CA LYS A 91 12.92 -1.41 7.99
C LYS A 91 12.92 0.03 8.48
N ILE A 92 14.08 0.71 8.44
CA ILE A 92 14.21 2.12 8.83
C ILE A 92 13.30 3.00 7.97
N PHE A 93 13.25 2.75 6.65
CA PHE A 93 12.36 3.46 5.74
C PHE A 93 10.91 3.30 6.16
N LEU A 94 10.40 2.07 6.31
CA LEU A 94 9.03 1.82 6.78
C LEU A 94 8.75 2.57 8.09
N LEU A 95 9.62 2.42 9.09
CA LEU A 95 9.47 3.04 10.41
C LEU A 95 9.46 4.58 10.35
N SER A 96 10.13 5.20 9.37
CA SER A 96 10.12 6.65 9.21
C SER A 96 8.73 7.20 8.82
N TYR A 97 7.89 6.38 8.18
CA TYR A 97 6.52 6.74 7.80
C TYR A 97 5.46 6.28 8.81
N VAL A 98 5.84 5.47 9.80
CA VAL A 98 4.92 5.02 10.86
C VAL A 98 4.77 6.09 11.95
N ARG A 99 3.53 6.40 12.32
CA ARG A 99 3.11 7.37 13.36
C ARG A 99 1.95 6.78 14.18
N GLY A 100 1.41 7.59 15.09
CA GLY A 100 0.17 7.29 15.81
C GLY A 100 0.24 6.06 16.72
N LYS A 101 -0.76 5.17 16.61
CA LYS A 101 -1.06 4.13 17.61
C LYS A 101 0.04 3.08 17.78
N VAL A 102 0.88 2.90 16.77
CA VAL A 102 1.97 1.91 16.74
C VAL A 102 3.34 2.51 17.13
N LEU A 103 3.38 3.73 17.68
CA LEU A 103 4.62 4.43 18.02
C LEU A 103 5.49 3.67 19.04
N ARG A 104 4.89 3.03 20.05
CA ARG A 104 5.63 2.25 21.06
C ARG A 104 6.42 1.09 20.41
N TRP A 105 5.79 0.38 19.47
CA TRP A 105 6.47 -0.67 18.72
C TRP A 105 7.58 -0.09 17.84
N LYS A 106 7.29 1.00 17.11
CA LYS A 106 8.29 1.71 16.28
C LYS A 106 9.55 2.08 17.06
N THR A 107 9.40 2.67 18.25
CA THR A 107 10.54 3.06 19.09
C THR A 107 11.39 1.85 19.48
N GLY A 108 10.74 0.74 19.88
CA GLY A 108 11.44 -0.50 20.20
C GLY A 108 12.22 -1.09 19.02
N GLU A 109 11.64 -1.07 17.82
CA GLU A 109 12.32 -1.54 16.61
C GLU A 109 13.48 -0.64 16.18
N LEU A 110 13.34 0.68 16.26
CA LEU A 110 14.45 1.60 15.98
C LEU A 110 15.61 1.39 16.96
N LEU A 111 15.33 1.25 18.26
CA LEU A 111 16.36 0.96 19.25
C LEU A 111 17.10 -0.33 18.90
N LYS A 112 16.40 -1.43 18.60
CA LYS A 112 17.03 -2.70 18.18
C LYS A 112 17.93 -2.53 16.94
N LEU A 113 17.51 -1.73 15.96
CA LEU A 113 18.27 -1.49 14.72
C LEU A 113 19.52 -0.63 14.93
N PHE A 114 19.56 0.19 15.98
CA PHE A 114 20.70 1.07 16.29
C PHE A 114 21.57 0.59 17.45
N SER A 115 21.10 -0.35 18.28
CA SER A 115 21.85 -0.94 19.39
C SER A 115 23.04 -1.82 18.95
N ASP A 116 23.12 -2.19 17.67
CA ASP A 116 24.20 -3.05 17.12
C ASP A 116 25.42 -2.25 16.61
N LYS A 117 25.45 -0.93 16.86
CA LYS A 117 26.52 -0.01 16.37
C LYS A 117 27.41 0.58 17.47
N GLY A 118 27.25 0.15 18.72
CA GLY A 118 28.08 0.61 19.84
C GLY A 118 28.93 -0.52 20.39
N GLU A 119 30.24 -0.32 20.33
CA GLU A 119 31.30 -0.91 21.19
C GLU A 119 31.72 -2.37 20.89
N ASP A 120 32.82 -2.49 20.14
CA ASP A 120 34.15 -3.01 20.56
C ASP A 120 34.29 -3.81 21.88
N ASP A 121 33.32 -4.62 22.30
CA ASP A 121 33.49 -5.51 23.45
C ASP A 121 33.64 -6.97 23.03
N LYS A 122 34.92 -7.34 22.94
CA LYS A 122 35.44 -8.69 23.05
C LYS A 122 34.79 -9.38 24.27
N TYR A 123 34.39 -10.65 24.09
CA TYR A 123 33.84 -11.59 25.10
C TYR A 123 32.32 -11.51 25.38
N GLU A 124 31.54 -12.31 24.67
CA GLU A 124 31.06 -13.63 25.11
C GLU A 124 30.09 -14.18 24.06
N ASN A 125 30.02 -15.51 23.94
CA ASN A 125 29.15 -16.27 23.04
C ASN A 125 27.64 -15.95 23.23
N LYS A 126 27.18 -14.77 22.84
CA LYS A 126 25.77 -14.51 22.58
C LYS A 126 25.48 -15.03 21.18
N LYS A 127 24.64 -16.06 21.09
CA LYS A 127 24.11 -16.54 19.80
C LYS A 127 23.69 -15.31 18.99
N PRO A 128 24.14 -15.16 17.72
CA PRO A 128 23.72 -14.02 16.91
C PRO A 128 22.20 -14.04 16.91
N LYS A 129 21.58 -12.99 17.47
CA LYS A 129 20.14 -12.83 17.39
C LYS A 129 19.82 -12.84 15.90
N LYS A 130 19.14 -13.88 15.43
CA LYS A 130 18.83 -14.04 14.02
C LYS A 130 18.10 -12.78 13.59
N GLU A 131 18.75 -12.03 12.70
CA GLU A 131 18.19 -10.79 12.18
C GLU A 131 16.82 -11.09 11.57
N GLU A 132 15.80 -10.37 12.01
CA GLU A 132 14.45 -10.60 11.53
C GLU A 132 14.38 -10.33 10.03
N SER A 133 13.74 -11.23 9.28
CA SER A 133 13.56 -11.03 7.84
C SER A 133 12.60 -9.87 7.55
N TRP A 134 12.74 -9.24 6.37
CA TRP A 134 11.79 -8.21 5.90
C TRP A 134 10.34 -8.70 5.91
N SER A 135 10.10 -9.97 5.57
CA SER A 135 8.76 -10.57 5.55
C SER A 135 8.14 -10.63 6.95
N ASN A 136 8.90 -11.09 7.95
CA ASN A 136 8.42 -11.17 9.32
C ASN A 136 8.15 -9.77 9.91
N PHE A 137 9.02 -8.81 9.61
CA PHE A 137 8.86 -7.43 10.04
C PHE A 137 7.55 -6.80 9.55
N LYS A 138 7.21 -7.00 8.26
CA LYS A 138 5.92 -6.55 7.70
C LYS A 138 4.73 -7.23 8.37
N LYS A 139 4.83 -8.54 8.64
CA LYS A 139 3.77 -9.30 9.33
C LYS A 139 3.50 -8.76 10.73
N HIS A 140 4.54 -8.40 11.49
CA HIS A 140 4.37 -7.79 12.80
C HIS A 140 3.64 -6.44 12.73
N LEU A 141 4.03 -5.55 11.82
CA LEU A 141 3.32 -4.28 11.66
C LEU A 141 1.85 -4.51 11.28
N ASN A 142 1.59 -5.42 10.34
CA ASN A 142 0.23 -5.74 9.92
C ASN A 142 -0.60 -6.33 11.08
N TYR A 143 0.00 -7.23 11.88
CA TYR A 143 -0.65 -7.78 13.06
C TYR A 143 -0.99 -6.69 14.09
N LEU A 144 -0.07 -5.78 14.39
CA LEU A 144 -0.31 -4.70 15.34
C LEU A 144 -1.40 -3.74 14.88
N ALA A 145 -1.40 -3.39 13.59
CA ALA A 145 -2.39 -2.49 13.01
C ALA A 145 -3.80 -3.09 12.98
N THR A 146 -3.93 -4.42 12.88
CA THR A 146 -5.22 -5.13 12.80
C THR A 146 -5.71 -5.64 14.15
N SER A 147 -4.81 -6.00 15.08
CA SER A 147 -5.17 -6.58 16.38
C SER A 147 -5.63 -5.54 17.41
N GLN A 148 -5.32 -4.27 17.19
CA GLN A 148 -5.75 -3.20 18.10
C GLN A 148 -7.28 -2.93 18.02
N CYS A 149 -7.98 -3.55 17.07
CA CYS A 149 -9.44 -3.51 16.95
C CYS A 149 -10.17 -4.44 17.94
N HIS A 150 -9.49 -5.40 18.58
CA HIS A 150 -10.18 -6.38 19.45
C HIS A 150 -10.36 -5.93 20.91
N TRP A 151 -9.77 -4.81 21.32
CA TRP A 151 -9.82 -4.31 22.70
C TRP A 151 -10.58 -2.98 22.88
N GLY A 152 -11.26 -2.49 21.84
CA GLY A 152 -11.91 -1.17 21.84
C GLY A 152 -13.42 -1.16 21.56
N CYS A 153 -14.08 -2.32 21.46
CA CYS A 153 -15.52 -2.41 21.16
C CYS A 153 -16.36 -2.93 22.33
N SER A 154 -16.00 -2.63 23.57
CA SER A 154 -16.90 -2.91 24.70
C SER A 154 -16.96 -1.74 25.67
N ILE A 155 -18.20 -1.36 25.94
CA ILE A 155 -18.70 -0.39 26.92
C ILE A 155 -18.80 1.04 26.39
N GLU A 156 -19.89 1.29 25.67
CA GLU A 156 -20.74 2.44 25.99
C GLU A 156 -22.03 1.84 26.59
N ASP A 157 -22.34 2.27 27.81
CA ASP A 157 -23.52 1.89 28.60
C ASP A 157 -24.83 2.45 28.01
#